data_AF-A0AAN8GY07-F1
#
_entry.id   AF-A0AAN8GY07-F1
#
_cell.length_a   1.000
_cell.length_b   1.000
_cell.length_c   1.000
_cell.angle_alpha   90.00
_cell.angle_beta   90.00
_cell.angle_gamma   90.00
#
_symmetry.space_group_name_H-M   'P 1'
#
loop_
_entity.id
_entity.type
_entity.pdbx_description
1 polymer ?
#
loop_
_entity_poly.entity_id
_entity_poly.type
_entity_poly.pdbx_seq_one_letter_code
_entity_poly.pdbx_strand_id
1 'polypeptide(L)'
;MMTGFRLNLSPLKEPLGFVKLVEWLTAIFAFGSCSGFSGKNIMSLLCGDGRNDTLDANFHYPFRLSAVPLIEGNATLCNQSATTTHMVGDSASSVEFFVGVAVVCFLYSMVALLDFLLTAVLVFLWLVCSSAWAKGLQNVKDATDTAGIGNTLAACRGANVTCEVTEFASMRPLNISVVFGYLNMLVWAGNAWFVYKETRWHSQKFSTQPGPGRQQVPSPI
;
A
#
# COMPACT_ATOMS: atom_id res chain seq x y z
N MET A 1 0.77 43.77 -3.81
CA MET A 1 0.42 43.28 -2.46
C MET A 1 0.48 41.76 -2.50
N MET A 2 1.50 41.14 -1.91
CA MET A 2 1.56 39.69 -1.76
C MET A 2 0.99 39.33 -0.38
N THR A 3 -0.21 38.74 -0.36
CA THR A 3 -0.78 38.08 0.81
C THR A 3 0.06 36.85 1.12
N GLY A 4 1.10 37.04 1.94
CA GLY A 4 1.88 35.94 2.49
C GLY A 4 0.97 35.08 3.37
N PHE A 5 0.77 33.83 2.98
CA PHE A 5 0.11 32.81 3.81
C PHE A 5 0.82 32.74 5.18
N ARG A 6 0.17 33.25 6.22
CA ARG A 6 0.61 33.12 7.62
C ARG A 6 0.12 31.76 8.14
N LEU A 7 0.85 30.69 7.81
CA LEU A 7 0.58 29.35 8.34
C LEU A 7 0.94 29.32 9.83
N ASN A 8 -0.06 29.21 10.70
CA ASN A 8 0.13 29.08 12.15
C ASN A 8 0.48 27.61 12.48
N LEU A 9 1.77 27.29 12.46
CA LEU A 9 2.33 25.95 12.70
C LEU A 9 2.33 25.56 14.20
N SER A 10 1.69 26.33 15.07
CA SER A 10 1.63 26.04 16.51
C SER A 10 1.05 24.64 16.82
N PRO A 11 0.02 24.14 16.11
CA PRO A 11 -0.47 22.76 16.30
C PRO A 11 0.50 21.66 15.82
N LEU A 12 1.43 21.97 14.91
CA LEU A 12 2.50 21.05 14.49
C LEU A 12 3.61 20.92 15.54
N LYS A 13 3.66 21.84 16.49
CA LYS A 13 4.63 21.85 17.60
C LYS A 13 4.21 20.90 18.74
N GLU A 14 2.95 20.46 18.76
CA GLU A 14 2.49 19.41 19.66
C GLU A 14 2.90 18.03 19.13
N PRO A 15 3.39 17.11 19.99
CA PRO A 15 3.87 15.80 19.55
C PRO A 15 2.78 14.99 18.80
N LEU A 16 1.51 15.22 19.13
CA LEU A 16 0.37 14.56 18.49
C LEU A 16 0.11 15.08 17.06
N GLY A 17 0.27 16.39 16.82
CA GLY A 17 0.09 16.99 15.50
C GLY A 17 1.16 16.58 14.50
N PHE A 18 2.42 16.46 14.94
CA PHE A 18 3.51 15.97 14.11
C PHE A 18 3.30 14.51 13.67
N VAL A 19 2.89 13.64 14.61
CA VAL A 19 2.62 12.22 14.31
C VAL A 19 1.51 12.08 13.28
N LYS A 20 0.42 12.86 13.40
CA LYS A 20 -0.69 12.88 12.42
C LYS A 20 -0.23 13.27 11.02
N LEU A 21 0.69 14.24 10.89
CA LEU A 21 1.26 14.62 9.61
C LEU A 21 2.10 13.48 9.00
N VAL A 22 2.88 12.77 9.81
CA VAL A 22 3.67 11.61 9.35
C VAL A 22 2.76 10.45 8.94
N GLU A 23 1.70 10.13 9.71
CA GLU A 23 0.68 9.14 9.34
C GLU A 23 0.07 9.47 7.97
N TRP A 24 -0.31 10.73 7.79
CA TRP A 24 -0.94 11.21 6.57
C TRP A 24 0.00 11.09 5.35
N LEU A 25 1.25 11.54 5.48
CA LEU A 25 2.24 11.45 4.40
C LEU A 25 2.58 10.00 4.06
N THR A 26 2.85 9.18 5.07
CA THR A 26 3.23 7.77 4.85
C THR A 26 2.09 6.96 4.25
N ALA A 27 0.83 7.24 4.63
CA ALA A 27 -0.34 6.65 3.99
C ALA A 27 -0.44 7.01 2.49
N ILE A 28 -0.24 8.28 2.12
CA ILE A 28 -0.27 8.70 0.70
C ILE A 28 0.79 7.97 -0.11
N PHE A 29 2.02 7.89 0.39
CA PHE A 29 3.08 7.16 -0.30
C PHE A 29 2.78 5.66 -0.37
N ALA A 30 2.11 5.09 0.63
CA ALA A 30 1.70 3.69 0.63
C ALA A 30 0.68 3.40 -0.48
N PHE A 31 -0.51 4.00 -0.46
CA PHE A 31 -1.57 3.67 -1.44
C PHE A 31 -1.37 4.34 -2.80
N GLY A 32 -0.73 5.51 -2.84
CA GLY A 32 -0.50 6.26 -4.08
C GLY A 32 0.51 5.57 -5.00
N SER A 33 1.55 4.94 -4.44
CA SER A 33 2.57 4.26 -5.22
C SER A 33 2.12 2.92 -5.83
N CYS A 34 1.10 2.27 -5.26
CA CYS A 34 0.52 1.04 -5.83
C CYS A 34 -0.69 1.30 -6.74
N SER A 35 -1.57 2.25 -6.41
CA SER A 35 -2.80 2.51 -7.21
C SER A 35 -2.51 3.15 -8.57
N GLY A 36 -1.47 3.97 -8.69
CA GLY A 36 -1.06 4.60 -9.94
C GLY A 36 -0.04 3.79 -10.77
N PHE A 37 0.23 2.53 -10.39
CA PHE A 37 1.30 1.76 -11.02
C PHE A 37 0.88 1.17 -12.37
N SER A 38 1.75 1.32 -13.36
CA SER A 38 1.72 0.62 -14.64
C SER A 38 3.13 0.16 -15.00
N GLY A 39 3.25 -1.12 -15.36
CA GLY A 39 4.51 -1.76 -15.74
C GLY A 39 4.38 -2.45 -17.09
N LYS A 40 5.49 -2.45 -17.84
CA LYS A 40 5.64 -3.16 -19.10
C LYS A 40 6.92 -3.99 -19.04
N ASN A 41 6.79 -5.30 -19.26
CA ASN A 41 7.93 -6.18 -19.49
C ASN A 41 7.99 -6.50 -20.99
N ILE A 42 9.20 -6.58 -21.54
CA ILE A 42 9.42 -7.03 -22.92
C ILE A 42 10.10 -8.39 -22.84
N MET A 43 9.47 -9.40 -23.44
CA MET A 43 10.11 -10.70 -23.65
C MET A 43 10.61 -10.83 -25.06
N SER A 44 11.77 -11.44 -25.20
CA SER A 44 12.36 -11.80 -26.48
C SER A 44 12.37 -13.32 -26.61
N LEU A 45 11.85 -13.81 -27.74
CA LEU A 45 11.91 -15.20 -28.14
C LEU A 45 13.00 -15.36 -29.18
N LEU A 46 14.00 -16.19 -28.88
CA LEU A 46 14.99 -16.61 -29.87
C LEU A 46 14.51 -17.94 -30.46
N CYS A 47 14.11 -17.90 -31.73
CA CYS A 47 13.68 -19.07 -32.47
C CYS A 47 14.91 -19.82 -33.01
N GLY A 48 14.83 -21.15 -33.14
CA GLY A 48 15.91 -21.99 -33.69
C GLY A 48 16.36 -21.61 -35.12
N ASP A 49 15.52 -20.88 -35.86
CA ASP A 49 15.83 -20.33 -37.20
C ASP A 49 16.67 -19.03 -37.16
N GLY A 50 17.10 -18.58 -35.97
CA GLY A 50 17.88 -17.34 -35.77
C GLY A 50 17.05 -16.05 -35.77
N ARG A 51 15.72 -16.16 -35.83
CA ARG A 51 14.79 -15.03 -35.73
C ARG A 51 14.52 -14.67 -34.28
N ASN A 52 14.46 -13.38 -34.00
CA ASN A 52 14.08 -12.83 -32.70
C ASN A 52 12.70 -12.17 -32.81
N ASP A 53 11.72 -12.72 -32.10
CA ASP A 53 10.39 -12.09 -31.96
C ASP A 53 10.28 -11.49 -30.55
N THR A 54 9.56 -10.39 -30.40
CA THR A 54 9.36 -9.72 -29.11
C THR A 54 7.88 -9.64 -28.75
N LEU A 55 7.56 -9.83 -27.47
CA LEU A 55 6.21 -9.69 -26.95
C LEU A 55 6.19 -8.72 -25.77
N ASP A 56 5.11 -7.96 -25.68
CA ASP A 56 4.87 -6.97 -24.65
C ASP A 56 3.94 -7.54 -23.58
N ALA A 57 4.44 -7.68 -22.35
CA ALA A 57 3.66 -8.07 -21.19
C ALA A 57 3.36 -6.84 -20.33
N ASN A 58 2.19 -6.25 -20.54
CA ASN A 58 1.72 -5.09 -19.76
C ASN A 58 0.96 -5.55 -18.51
N PHE A 59 1.18 -4.89 -17.38
CA PHE A 59 0.42 -5.12 -16.16
C PHE A 59 0.29 -3.82 -15.38
N HIS A 60 -0.89 -3.58 -14.83
CA HIS A 60 -1.22 -2.35 -14.13
C HIS A 60 -2.12 -2.68 -12.94
N TYR A 61 -2.28 -1.74 -12.01
CA TYR A 61 -3.30 -1.84 -10.97
C TYR A 61 -4.68 -2.12 -11.60
N PRO A 62 -5.46 -3.11 -11.11
CA PRO A 62 -5.32 -3.87 -9.87
C PRO A 62 -4.58 -5.23 -10.01
N PHE A 63 -3.66 -5.41 -10.94
CA PHE A 63 -2.86 -6.64 -11.11
C PHE A 63 -3.69 -7.90 -11.39
N ARG A 64 -4.68 -7.77 -12.29
CA ARG A 64 -5.43 -8.91 -12.87
C ARG A 64 -4.65 -9.50 -14.03
N LEU A 65 -3.55 -10.20 -13.74
CA LEU A 65 -2.65 -10.74 -14.76
C LEU A 65 -3.39 -11.71 -15.70
N SER A 66 -4.33 -12.50 -15.17
CA SER A 66 -5.20 -13.39 -15.97
C SER A 66 -6.13 -12.69 -16.97
N ALA A 67 -6.39 -11.40 -16.81
CA ALA A 67 -7.24 -10.63 -17.73
C ALA A 67 -6.43 -9.96 -18.85
N VAL A 68 -5.10 -9.85 -18.72
CA VAL A 68 -4.26 -9.17 -19.72
C VAL A 68 -3.64 -10.20 -20.67
N PRO A 69 -3.99 -10.15 -21.98
CA PRO A 69 -3.41 -11.07 -22.95
C PRO A 69 -1.95 -10.71 -23.23
N LEU A 70 -1.07 -11.72 -23.27
CA LEU A 70 0.32 -11.61 -23.72
C LEU A 70 0.43 -11.53 -25.25
N ILE A 71 -0.58 -12.09 -25.93
CA ILE A 71 -0.68 -12.11 -27.39
C ILE A 71 -2.08 -11.61 -27.75
N GLU A 72 -2.14 -10.46 -28.39
CA GLU A 72 -3.39 -9.88 -28.86
C GLU A 72 -3.83 -10.59 -30.16
N GLY A 73 -4.52 -11.72 -30.00
CA GLY A 73 -5.07 -12.53 -31.10
C GLY A 73 -4.22 -13.75 -31.48
N ASN A 74 -4.48 -14.31 -32.67
CA ASN A 74 -3.72 -15.43 -33.22
C ASN A 74 -2.47 -14.90 -33.93
N ALA A 75 -1.35 -14.84 -33.22
CA ALA A 75 -0.08 -14.48 -33.80
C ALA A 75 0.72 -15.74 -34.16
N THR A 76 1.48 -15.67 -35.26
CA THR A 76 2.50 -16.68 -35.56
C THR A 76 3.80 -16.28 -34.87
N LEU A 77 4.16 -16.99 -33.82
CA LEU A 77 5.42 -16.82 -33.08
C LEU A 77 6.35 -17.98 -33.43
N CYS A 78 7.58 -17.71 -33.88
CA CYS A 78 8.54 -18.76 -34.25
C CYS A 78 7.95 -19.86 -35.16
N ASN A 79 7.23 -19.48 -36.23
CA ASN A 79 6.55 -20.41 -37.16
C ASN A 79 5.49 -21.33 -36.51
N GLN A 80 5.09 -21.06 -35.26
CA GLN A 80 3.99 -21.74 -34.57
C GLN A 80 2.84 -20.77 -34.35
N SER A 81 1.60 -21.24 -34.54
CA SER A 81 0.43 -20.45 -34.15
C SER A 81 0.33 -20.43 -32.63
N ALA A 82 0.49 -19.26 -32.05
CA ALA A 82 0.26 -19.04 -30.63
C ALA A 82 -1.17 -18.52 -30.45
N THR A 83 -1.98 -19.29 -29.71
CA THR A 83 -3.30 -18.85 -29.26
C THR A 83 -3.16 -17.77 -28.19
N THR A 84 -4.22 -16.99 -27.98
CA THR A 84 -4.28 -15.99 -26.90
C THR A 84 -3.92 -16.62 -25.55
N THR A 85 -2.79 -16.23 -24.99
CA THR A 85 -2.33 -16.64 -23.67
C THR A 85 -2.47 -15.47 -22.71
N HIS A 86 -2.91 -15.78 -21.49
CA HIS A 86 -3.06 -14.82 -20.41
C HIS A 86 -1.97 -15.07 -19.37
N MET A 87 -1.46 -14.01 -18.75
CA MET A 87 -0.50 -14.18 -17.65
C MET A 87 -1.14 -14.95 -16.49
N VAL A 88 -0.35 -15.79 -15.80
CA VAL A 88 -0.85 -16.58 -14.68
C VAL A 88 -0.79 -15.77 -13.39
N GLY A 89 -1.94 -15.54 -12.77
CA GLY A 89 -2.04 -14.94 -11.44
C GLY A 89 -3.15 -13.91 -11.30
N ASP A 90 -3.64 -13.76 -10.09
CA ASP A 90 -4.51 -12.65 -9.70
C ASP A 90 -4.10 -12.20 -8.30
N SER A 91 -3.68 -10.93 -8.16
CA SER A 91 -3.39 -10.30 -6.88
C SER A 91 -4.28 -9.09 -6.62
N ALA A 92 -5.38 -8.95 -7.37
CA ALA A 92 -6.30 -7.83 -7.28
C ALA A 92 -6.96 -7.70 -5.93
N SER A 93 -7.46 -8.79 -5.37
CA SER A 93 -8.11 -8.78 -4.06
C SER A 93 -7.19 -8.23 -2.96
N SER A 94 -5.90 -8.60 -2.99
CA SER A 94 -4.92 -8.16 -2.01
C SER A 94 -4.60 -6.67 -2.11
N VAL A 95 -4.42 -6.15 -3.33
CA VAL A 95 -4.09 -4.74 -3.55
C VAL A 95 -5.31 -3.83 -3.35
N GLU A 96 -6.49 -4.27 -3.80
CA GLU A 96 -7.75 -3.54 -3.64
C GLU A 96 -8.12 -3.43 -2.15
N PHE A 97 -7.90 -4.50 -1.38
CA PHE A 97 -8.06 -4.48 0.07
C PHE A 97 -7.08 -3.51 0.75
N PHE A 98 -5.81 -3.53 0.37
CA PHE A 98 -4.80 -2.61 0.89
C PHE A 98 -5.14 -1.14 0.59
N VAL A 99 -5.46 -0.81 -0.67
CA VAL A 99 -5.83 0.55 -1.08
C VAL A 99 -7.13 0.99 -0.40
N GLY A 100 -8.14 0.11 -0.32
CA GLY A 100 -9.42 0.41 0.32
C GLY A 100 -9.28 0.76 1.80
N VAL A 101 -8.57 -0.10 2.56
CA VAL A 101 -8.26 0.16 3.97
C VAL A 101 -7.43 1.43 4.12
N ALA A 102 -6.45 1.65 3.23
CA ALA A 102 -5.60 2.81 3.32
C ALA A 102 -6.36 4.13 3.13
N VAL A 103 -7.30 4.19 2.18
CA VAL A 103 -8.18 5.35 1.97
C VAL A 103 -9.09 5.57 3.18
N VAL A 104 -9.66 4.51 3.76
CA VAL A 104 -10.50 4.64 4.96
C VAL A 104 -9.70 5.18 6.14
N CYS A 105 -8.51 4.64 6.41
CA CYS A 105 -7.63 5.11 7.48
C CYS A 105 -7.15 6.54 7.24
N PHE A 106 -6.88 6.90 5.98
CA PHE A 106 -6.51 8.25 5.57
C PHE A 106 -7.63 9.27 5.80
N LEU A 107 -8.87 8.93 5.48
CA LEU A 107 -10.02 9.79 5.76
C LEU A 107 -10.28 9.89 7.27
N TYR A 108 -10.11 8.78 8.00
CA TYR A 108 -10.27 8.77 9.45
C TYR A 108 -9.26 9.67 10.17
N SER A 109 -8.00 9.70 9.71
CA SER A 109 -6.96 10.54 10.33
C SER A 109 -7.26 12.04 10.22
N MET A 110 -8.08 12.46 9.26
CA MET A 110 -8.54 13.84 9.09
C MET A 110 -9.68 14.23 10.04
N VAL A 111 -10.48 13.27 10.53
CA VAL A 111 -11.71 13.53 11.30
C VAL A 111 -11.44 13.69 12.82
N ALA A 112 -10.24 13.35 13.29
CA ALA A 112 -9.74 13.71 14.64
C ALA A 112 -10.71 13.43 15.81
N LEU A 113 -11.38 12.27 15.83
CA LEU A 113 -12.22 11.87 16.97
C LEU A 113 -11.55 10.76 17.79
N LEU A 114 -11.57 10.98 19.11
CA LEU A 114 -10.97 10.18 20.17
C LEU A 114 -11.72 8.85 20.39
N ASP A 115 -11.58 7.89 19.47
CA ASP A 115 -11.96 6.50 19.73
C ASP A 115 -10.72 5.58 19.65
N PHE A 116 -10.24 5.19 20.84
CA PHE A 116 -9.10 4.28 20.99
C PHE A 116 -9.40 2.88 20.43
N LEU A 117 -10.63 2.37 20.60
CA LEU A 117 -11.01 1.05 20.11
C LEU A 117 -11.05 1.05 18.58
N LEU A 118 -11.64 2.07 17.98
CA LEU A 118 -11.66 2.23 16.53
C LEU A 118 -10.24 2.38 15.97
N THR A 119 -9.40 3.18 16.62
CA THR A 119 -7.98 3.33 16.25
C THR A 119 -7.24 1.98 16.29
N ALA A 120 -7.45 1.17 17.33
CA ALA A 120 -6.86 -0.15 17.45
C ALA A 120 -7.33 -1.11 16.35
N VAL A 121 -8.62 -1.09 16.00
CA VAL A 121 -9.17 -1.88 14.88
C VAL A 121 -8.54 -1.45 13.56
N LEU A 122 -8.40 -0.14 13.32
CA LEU A 122 -7.77 0.38 12.10
C LEU A 122 -6.29 0.02 12.00
N VAL A 123 -5.54 0.02 13.12
CA VAL A 123 -4.14 -0.46 13.15
C VAL A 123 -4.06 -1.93 12.76
N PHE A 124 -4.93 -2.77 13.36
CA PHE A 124 -4.96 -4.19 13.05
C PHE A 124 -5.33 -4.44 11.58
N LEU A 125 -6.35 -3.76 11.07
CA LEU A 125 -6.79 -3.88 9.69
C LEU A 125 -5.70 -3.44 8.72
N TRP A 126 -4.98 -2.35 9.04
CA TRP A 126 -3.84 -1.87 8.27
C TRP A 126 -2.68 -2.88 8.24
N LEU A 127 -2.39 -3.54 9.35
CA LEU A 127 -1.38 -4.60 9.40
C LEU A 127 -1.77 -5.77 8.49
N VAL A 128 -3.00 -6.27 8.61
CA VAL A 128 -3.50 -7.40 7.81
C VAL A 128 -3.46 -7.07 6.32
N CYS A 129 -3.90 -5.86 5.93
CA CYS A 129 -3.88 -5.47 4.52
C CYS A 129 -2.46 -5.24 3.97
N SER A 130 -1.55 -4.67 4.78
CA SER A 130 -0.14 -4.50 4.40
C SER A 130 0.56 -5.85 4.18
N SER A 131 0.29 -6.83 5.04
CA SER A 131 0.82 -8.19 4.88
C SER A 131 0.20 -8.93 3.70
N ALA A 132 -1.11 -8.79 3.49
CA ALA A 132 -1.79 -9.33 2.31
C ALA A 132 -1.17 -8.77 1.02
N TRP A 133 -0.95 -7.45 0.96
CA TRP A 133 -0.31 -6.83 -0.19
C TRP A 133 1.17 -7.20 -0.34
N ALA A 134 1.93 -7.34 0.76
CA ALA A 134 3.30 -7.83 0.68
C ALA A 134 3.40 -9.20 -0.01
N LYS A 135 2.48 -10.13 0.32
CA LYS A 135 2.39 -11.42 -0.37
C LYS A 135 1.88 -11.30 -1.81
N GLY A 136 0.87 -10.45 -2.04
CA GLY A 136 0.36 -10.15 -3.38
C GLY A 136 1.44 -9.62 -4.31
N LEU A 137 2.27 -8.69 -3.84
CA LEU A 137 3.41 -8.17 -4.58
C LEU A 137 4.42 -9.26 -4.94
N GLN A 138 4.70 -10.20 -4.03
CA GLN A 138 5.57 -11.32 -4.36
C GLN A 138 4.96 -12.18 -5.47
N ASN A 139 3.66 -12.47 -5.41
CA ASN A 139 2.99 -13.21 -6.48
C ASN A 139 3.05 -12.48 -7.83
N VAL A 140 2.92 -11.15 -7.84
CA VAL A 140 3.08 -10.34 -9.07
C VAL A 140 4.51 -10.47 -9.60
N LYS A 141 5.52 -10.33 -8.75
CA LYS A 141 6.93 -10.50 -9.15
C LYS A 141 7.18 -11.88 -9.74
N ASP A 142 6.76 -12.94 -9.05
CA ASP A 142 6.94 -14.33 -9.48
C ASP A 142 6.25 -14.61 -10.82
N ALA A 143 5.05 -14.04 -11.03
CA ALA A 143 4.30 -14.19 -12.27
C ALA A 143 4.91 -13.39 -13.45
N THR A 144 5.51 -12.23 -13.17
CA THR A 144 6.14 -11.36 -14.17
C THR A 144 7.61 -11.67 -14.44
N ASP A 145 8.20 -12.61 -13.71
CA ASP A 145 9.57 -13.07 -13.93
C ASP A 145 9.68 -13.98 -15.16
N THR A 146 10.90 -14.15 -15.68
CA THR A 146 11.18 -14.96 -16.87
C THR A 146 10.62 -16.38 -16.74
N ALA A 147 10.74 -17.01 -15.57
CA ALA A 147 10.20 -18.34 -15.33
C ALA A 147 8.65 -18.36 -15.30
N GLY A 148 8.01 -17.34 -14.73
CA GLY A 148 6.55 -17.22 -14.65
C GLY A 148 5.93 -17.02 -16.03
N ILE A 149 6.47 -16.08 -16.81
CA ILE A 149 6.03 -15.80 -18.18
C ILE A 149 6.37 -16.98 -19.12
N GLY A 150 7.58 -17.54 -19.02
CA GLY A 150 8.00 -18.68 -19.82
C GLY A 150 7.14 -19.93 -19.59
N ASN A 151 6.69 -20.17 -18.36
CA ASN A 151 5.76 -21.26 -18.05
C ASN A 151 4.36 -21.01 -18.61
N THR A 152 3.98 -19.76 -18.86
CA THR A 152 2.67 -19.40 -19.41
C THR A 152 2.60 -19.63 -20.91
N LEU A 153 3.73 -19.47 -21.62
CA LEU A 153 3.78 -19.58 -23.07
C LEU A 153 4.12 -21.01 -23.50
N ALA A 154 3.18 -21.68 -24.20
CA ALA A 154 3.41 -23.02 -24.73
C ALA A 154 4.61 -23.09 -25.70
N ALA A 155 4.85 -22.01 -26.47
CA ALA A 155 5.97 -21.90 -27.40
C ALA A 155 7.34 -22.01 -26.70
N CYS A 156 7.47 -21.50 -25.47
CA CYS A 156 8.70 -21.54 -24.69
C CYS A 156 8.98 -22.91 -24.04
N ARG A 157 8.00 -23.82 -24.04
CA ARG A 157 8.19 -25.20 -23.57
C ARG A 157 8.75 -26.12 -24.67
N GLY A 158 8.80 -25.64 -25.92
CA GLY A 158 9.36 -26.39 -27.04
C GLY A 158 10.89 -26.39 -27.04
N ALA A 159 11.50 -27.44 -27.61
CA ALA A 159 12.95 -27.62 -27.60
C ALA A 159 13.74 -26.61 -28.45
N ASN A 160 13.09 -25.85 -29.33
CA ASN A 160 13.73 -24.98 -30.33
C ASN A 160 13.51 -23.47 -30.10
N VAL A 161 12.96 -23.06 -28.96
CA VAL A 161 12.70 -21.64 -28.66
C VAL A 161 13.18 -21.30 -27.26
N THR A 162 14.11 -20.36 -27.13
CA THR A 162 14.51 -19.83 -25.82
C THR A 162 13.82 -18.50 -25.56
N CYS A 163 13.17 -18.37 -24.41
CA CYS A 163 12.43 -17.19 -24.03
C CYS A 163 13.11 -16.51 -22.84
N GLU A 164 13.40 -15.22 -23.01
CA GLU A 164 14.05 -14.40 -21.99
C GLU A 164 13.34 -13.07 -21.88
N VAL A 165 13.15 -12.57 -20.65
CA VAL A 165 12.65 -11.20 -20.44
C VAL A 165 13.85 -10.26 -20.56
N THR A 166 13.86 -9.46 -21.62
CA THR A 166 14.96 -8.55 -21.94
C THR A 166 14.79 -7.19 -21.25
N GLU A 167 13.55 -6.77 -21.03
CA GLU A 167 13.25 -5.53 -20.30
C GLU A 167 12.23 -5.78 -19.19
N PHE A 168 12.60 -5.39 -17.96
CA PHE A 168 11.75 -5.49 -16.78
C PHE A 168 11.20 -4.13 -16.39
N ALA A 169 9.91 -4.07 -16.07
CA ALA A 169 9.31 -2.91 -15.46
C ALA A 169 9.94 -2.65 -14.08
N SER A 170 10.10 -1.37 -13.75
CA SER A 170 10.60 -0.96 -12.44
C SER A 170 9.60 -1.28 -11.33
N MET A 171 9.81 -2.37 -10.59
CA MET A 171 8.98 -2.76 -9.42
C MET A 171 9.20 -1.87 -8.18
N ARG A 172 10.00 -0.80 -8.29
CA ARG A 172 10.37 0.08 -7.18
C ARG A 172 9.17 0.73 -6.50
N PRO A 173 8.18 1.32 -7.22
CA PRO A 173 7.02 1.94 -6.58
C PRO A 173 6.22 0.93 -5.75
N LEU A 174 6.10 -0.31 -6.22
CA LEU A 174 5.39 -1.36 -5.49
C LEU A 174 6.14 -1.77 -4.21
N ASN A 175 7.47 -1.91 -4.28
CA ASN A 175 8.27 -2.15 -3.07
C ASN A 175 8.14 -0.99 -2.06
N ILE A 176 8.15 0.25 -2.56
CA ILE A 176 7.93 1.45 -1.74
C ILE A 176 6.55 1.37 -1.07
N SER A 177 5.50 0.98 -1.78
CA SER A 177 4.15 0.86 -1.20
C SER A 177 4.10 -0.06 0.03
N VAL A 178 4.80 -1.19 -0.03
CA VAL A 178 4.85 -2.17 1.09
C VAL A 178 5.66 -1.61 2.26
N VAL A 179 6.82 -1.00 1.99
CA VAL A 179 7.66 -0.38 3.03
C VAL A 179 6.89 0.73 3.75
N PHE A 180 6.28 1.64 3.00
CA PHE A 180 5.47 2.72 3.56
C PHE A 180 4.21 2.21 4.25
N GLY A 181 3.63 1.08 3.79
CA GLY A 181 2.58 0.36 4.51
C GLY A 181 3.00 -0.04 5.92
N TYR A 182 4.13 -0.73 6.06
CA TYR A 182 4.62 -1.12 7.39
C TYR A 182 5.09 0.07 8.25
N LEU A 183 5.69 1.09 7.64
CA LEU A 183 6.06 2.31 8.37
C LEU A 183 4.82 3.01 8.93
N ASN A 184 3.76 3.15 8.14
CA ASN A 184 2.51 3.78 8.61
C ASN A 184 1.89 2.99 9.77
N MET A 185 1.98 1.65 9.76
CA MET A 185 1.54 0.82 10.89
C MET A 185 2.27 1.16 12.20
N LEU A 186 3.60 1.35 12.15
CA LEU A 186 4.40 1.72 13.32
C LEU A 186 4.03 3.11 13.85
N VAL A 187 3.77 4.05 12.96
CA VAL A 187 3.34 5.41 13.34
C VAL A 187 1.98 5.37 14.03
N TRP A 188 1.03 4.62 13.47
CA TRP A 188 -0.29 4.42 14.07
C TRP A 188 -0.23 3.70 15.42
N ALA A 189 0.63 2.70 15.57
CA ALA A 189 0.86 2.02 16.85
C ALA A 189 1.45 2.99 17.90
N GLY A 190 2.39 3.84 17.49
CA GLY A 190 2.93 4.91 18.33
C GLY A 190 1.86 5.90 18.78
N ASN A 191 1.00 6.35 17.87
CA ASN A 191 -0.13 7.22 18.18
C ASN A 191 -1.11 6.56 19.16
N ALA A 192 -1.48 5.29 18.93
CA ALA A 192 -2.34 4.54 19.85
C ALA A 192 -1.71 4.40 21.25
N TRP A 193 -0.40 4.19 21.34
CA TRP A 193 0.34 4.16 22.60
C TRP A 193 0.27 5.50 23.34
N PHE A 194 0.44 6.64 22.65
CA PHE A 194 0.29 7.96 23.25
C PHE A 194 -1.13 8.18 23.79
N VAL A 195 -2.16 7.87 22.99
CA VAL A 195 -3.57 7.96 23.42
C VAL A 195 -3.84 7.07 24.63
N TYR A 196 -3.30 5.86 24.66
CA TYR A 196 -3.42 4.95 25.80
C TYR A 196 -2.81 5.53 27.08
N LYS A 197 -1.62 6.15 26.98
CA LYS A 197 -0.95 6.79 28.12
C LYS A 197 -1.73 8.00 28.66
N GLU A 198 -2.35 8.78 27.78
CA GLU A 198 -3.18 9.93 28.17
C GLU A 198 -4.51 9.52 28.82
N THR A 199 -5.14 8.44 28.33
CA THR A 199 -6.45 7.97 28.84
C THR A 199 -6.39 7.21 30.17
N ARG A 200 -5.30 6.51 30.50
CA ARG A 200 -5.33 5.52 31.61
C ARG A 200 -4.75 5.93 32.97
N TRP A 201 -4.01 7.03 33.16
CA TRP A 201 -3.38 7.22 34.49
C TRP A 201 -3.05 8.63 35.04
N HIS A 202 -3.27 9.74 34.31
CA HIS A 202 -2.97 11.07 34.84
C HIS A 202 -4.16 11.91 35.31
N SER A 203 -5.39 11.60 34.89
CA SER A 203 -6.58 12.36 35.32
C SER A 203 -7.09 11.94 36.72
N GLN A 204 -6.94 10.68 37.13
CA GLN A 204 -7.40 10.24 38.47
C GLN A 204 -6.62 10.85 39.64
N LYS A 205 -5.38 11.35 39.43
CA LYS A 205 -4.60 11.96 40.51
C LYS A 205 -4.96 13.42 40.82
N PHE A 206 -5.74 14.10 39.96
CA PHE A 206 -6.13 15.50 40.18
C PHE A 206 -7.57 15.69 40.68
N SER A 207 -8.43 14.67 40.62
CA SER A 207 -9.84 14.78 41.05
C SER A 207 -10.14 14.17 42.43
N THR A 208 -9.12 13.74 43.17
CA THR A 208 -9.29 13.13 44.50
C THR A 208 -8.61 13.97 45.58
N GLN A 209 -9.04 15.23 45.76
CA GLN A 209 -8.99 15.85 47.09
C GLN A 209 -10.42 16.03 47.59
N PRO A 210 -10.82 15.35 48.68
CA PRO A 210 -12.07 15.63 49.37
C PRO A 210 -11.97 17.02 50.01
N GLY A 211 -12.91 17.91 49.71
CA GLY A 211 -13.04 19.17 50.43
C GLY A 211 -13.35 18.93 51.92
N PRO A 212 -12.81 19.74 52.85
CA PRO A 212 -13.34 19.82 54.20
C PRO A 212 -14.44 20.90 54.27
N GLY A 213 -15.61 20.50 54.76
CA GLY A 213 -16.76 21.38 54.93
C GLY A 213 -16.67 22.32 56.15
N ARG A 214 -17.54 23.34 56.07
CA ARG A 214 -18.14 24.17 57.14
C ARG A 214 -17.22 24.94 58.11
N GLN A 215 -17.29 26.27 58.03
CA GLN A 215 -17.71 27.11 59.16
C GLN A 215 -18.35 28.43 58.67
N GLN A 216 -19.65 28.59 58.96
CA GLN A 216 -20.36 29.87 58.94
C GLN A 216 -20.01 30.63 60.22
N VAL A 217 -19.63 31.91 60.11
CA VAL A 217 -19.70 32.90 61.21
C VAL A 217 -20.11 34.25 60.60
N PRO A 218 -21.02 35.02 61.24
CA PRO A 218 -21.82 36.07 60.60
C PRO A 218 -21.18 37.46 60.64
N SER A 219 -21.68 38.36 59.80
CA SER A 219 -21.31 39.77 59.72
C SER A 219 -21.79 40.59 60.93
N PRO A 220 -20.96 41.55 61.39
CA PRO A 220 -21.45 42.74 62.08
C PRO A 220 -21.10 44.04 61.32
N ILE A 221 -22.17 44.78 61.02
CA ILE A 221 -22.40 46.24 60.89
C ILE A 221 -21.17 47.14 60.72
#